data_AF-A0A562WJB9-F1
#
_entry.id   AF-A0A562WJB9-F1
#
_cell.length_a   1.000
_cell.length_b   1.000
_cell.length_c   1.000
_cell.angle_alpha   90.00
_cell.angle_beta   90.00
_cell.angle_gamma   90.00
#
_symmetry.space_group_name_H-M   'P 1'
#
loop_
_entity.id
_entity.type
_entity.pdbx_description
1 polymer ?
#
loop_
_entity_poly.entity_id
_entity_poly.type
_entity_poly.pdbx_seq_one_letter_code
_entity_poly.pdbx_strand_id
1 'polypeptide(L)'
;MTSSPARRLVSVMRRRVYSPVRTALREATAWRSYSTVREACGLSDAVPLLVHAGRIVDDRCLGAIVDALPRLATYHLAVVHGWTSGDRAAVEGLLRRARAAGVDARVHRVVRPRRLTPDFLAAADLAVHGFCRPDGSSPLVPEVFDDYRAAGLRIVAGNARGVRDYLVRHGAGEVFATGSLPSFAAAVRRAATAPTPADGADSAPVTAGRAATAPAPATPVPASAPAGPSGVPTPWTPLGTGPVRLGLGTANYAGQLAAIATAVCAARPDVSAELVMAKPPSSFRYPADVYLHFPTEHHLDVQLDQIRRVLSGYTHLIVDAFRPVLGRLNGDDIAGDLPALTRAGVKVALLAHGSEIRHPVEHLDRHAESGFRDAPEELRARLTTVAQRNRQIARESGLPLFVTTPDLLDDVPWATWAPLVVDVDGWACDRPVMERSRPVVLHAPSTRWTKGTDRILPDLQELHDRKVIDFRLVEGMPHDEMRRLVFEADVVTEQFVMGTYGTFACEAMAAGKLVVSYLSESVHERVDLRPPIVNATATTLVKTIESLIEDRATAARLAAEGPGFVREHHDGRRTAAAFDAFLR
;
A
#
# COMPACT_ATOMS: atom_id res chain seq x y z
N MET A 1 15.85 -1.28 -73.21
CA MET A 1 14.48 -0.81 -72.89
C MET A 1 14.36 -0.69 -71.38
N THR A 2 13.94 0.48 -70.97
CA THR A 2 13.66 0.98 -69.62
C THR A 2 12.48 0.29 -68.95
N SER A 3 12.49 0.19 -67.61
CA SER A 3 11.47 0.82 -66.76
C SER A 3 11.74 0.59 -65.25
N SER A 4 12.05 1.69 -64.56
CA SER A 4 11.73 1.93 -63.14
C SER A 4 10.23 2.35 -63.06
N PRO A 5 9.51 2.36 -61.90
CA PRO A 5 9.95 3.07 -60.70
C PRO A 5 9.44 2.56 -59.33
N ALA A 6 10.38 2.26 -58.43
CA ALA A 6 10.17 2.12 -56.98
C ALA A 6 10.11 3.49 -56.25
N ARG A 7 9.36 4.47 -56.77
CA ARG A 7 9.25 5.83 -56.19
C ARG A 7 7.82 6.36 -56.00
N ARG A 8 6.80 5.49 -55.93
CA ARG A 8 5.42 5.86 -55.59
C ARG A 8 4.88 5.06 -54.41
N LEU A 9 5.33 5.39 -53.20
CA LEU A 9 4.54 5.15 -51.97
C LEU A 9 5.00 6.06 -50.81
N VAL A 10 5.54 7.24 -51.14
CA VAL A 10 5.91 8.30 -50.17
C VAL A 10 5.15 9.61 -50.42
N SER A 11 4.22 9.69 -51.37
CA SER A 11 3.56 10.97 -51.72
C SER A 11 2.03 11.01 -51.73
N VAL A 12 1.32 9.99 -51.22
CA VAL A 12 -0.16 10.03 -51.13
C VAL A 12 -0.62 9.60 -49.75
N MET A 13 -0.27 10.40 -48.74
CA MET A 13 -1.00 10.47 -47.46
C MET A 13 -0.76 11.79 -46.71
N ARG A 14 -0.23 12.81 -47.41
CA ARG A 14 -0.28 14.20 -46.95
C ARG A 14 -1.60 14.83 -47.41
N ARG A 15 -2.64 14.67 -46.58
CA ARG A 15 -3.71 15.65 -46.27
C ARG A 15 -5.00 14.93 -45.85
N ARG A 16 -5.20 14.86 -44.53
CA ARG A 16 -6.44 15.20 -43.78
C ARG A 16 -6.49 14.40 -42.48
N VAL A 17 -5.79 14.87 -41.45
CA VAL A 17 -6.19 14.67 -40.05
C VAL A 17 -5.81 15.93 -39.26
N TYR A 18 -6.85 16.70 -38.92
CA TYR A 18 -7.06 17.57 -37.75
C TYR A 18 -5.97 18.56 -37.28
N SER A 19 -6.22 19.82 -37.61
CA SER A 19 -5.65 21.07 -37.07
C SER A 19 -5.62 21.20 -35.53
N PRO A 20 -6.62 20.75 -34.74
CA PRO A 20 -6.57 20.92 -33.28
C PRO A 20 -5.47 20.09 -32.59
N VAL A 21 -4.98 19.02 -33.23
CA VAL A 21 -3.90 18.19 -32.67
C VAL A 21 -2.55 18.89 -32.77
N ARG A 22 -2.31 19.74 -33.78
CA ARG A 22 -1.07 20.55 -33.87
C ARG A 22 -1.07 21.76 -32.94
N THR A 23 -2.23 22.33 -32.64
CA THR A 23 -2.36 23.39 -31.62
C THR A 23 -2.25 22.79 -30.23
N ALA A 24 -2.91 21.67 -29.96
CA ALA A 24 -2.77 20.91 -28.71
C ALA A 24 -1.35 20.34 -28.53
N LEU A 25 -0.68 19.89 -29.60
CA LEU A 25 0.73 19.52 -29.54
C LEU A 25 1.61 20.74 -29.34
N ARG A 26 1.31 21.93 -29.89
CA ARG A 26 2.05 23.17 -29.61
C ARG A 26 1.84 23.67 -28.17
N GLU A 27 0.66 23.51 -27.61
CA GLU A 27 0.36 23.80 -26.19
C GLU A 27 0.94 22.73 -25.25
N ALA A 28 0.96 21.46 -25.65
CA ALA A 28 1.58 20.36 -24.92
C ALA A 28 3.12 20.29 -25.10
N THR A 29 3.67 20.96 -26.12
CA THR A 29 5.13 21.11 -26.36
C THR A 29 5.66 22.48 -25.94
N ALA A 30 4.80 23.40 -25.50
CA ALA A 30 5.20 24.57 -24.72
C ALA A 30 5.55 24.15 -23.28
N TRP A 31 6.49 23.21 -23.14
CA TRP A 31 7.16 22.95 -21.87
C TRP A 31 8.07 24.14 -21.59
N ARG A 32 7.50 25.20 -21.03
CA ARG A 32 8.30 26.11 -20.21
C ARG A 32 8.52 25.39 -18.89
N SER A 33 9.71 24.86 -18.70
CA SER A 33 10.19 24.47 -17.37
C SER A 33 10.37 25.74 -16.57
N TYR A 34 9.30 26.22 -15.95
CA TYR A 34 9.38 27.33 -15.01
C TYR A 34 10.22 26.90 -13.81
N SER A 35 11.18 27.73 -13.45
CA SER A 35 12.08 27.43 -12.34
C SER A 35 11.41 27.71 -10.99
N THR A 36 10.37 28.55 -10.98
CA THR A 36 9.60 28.89 -9.77
C THR A 36 8.10 28.93 -10.01
N VAL A 37 7.32 28.81 -8.93
CA VAL A 37 5.86 28.92 -8.95
C VAL A 37 5.39 30.31 -9.38
N ARG A 38 6.12 31.37 -9.01
CA ARG A 38 5.84 32.76 -9.38
C ARG A 38 5.99 32.98 -10.88
N GLU A 39 7.05 32.41 -11.47
CA GLU A 39 7.29 32.44 -12.92
C GLU A 39 6.18 31.70 -13.67
N ALA A 40 5.72 30.56 -13.14
CA ALA A 40 4.61 29.81 -13.73
C ALA A 40 3.27 30.58 -13.70
N CYS A 41 3.09 31.50 -12.75
CA CYS A 41 1.94 32.40 -12.68
C CYS A 41 2.12 33.68 -13.51
N GLY A 42 3.31 33.96 -14.03
CA GLY A 42 3.61 35.21 -14.77
C GLY A 42 3.49 36.47 -13.91
N LEU A 43 3.77 36.37 -12.60
CA LEU A 43 3.67 37.48 -11.66
C LEU A 43 5.03 38.13 -11.41
N SER A 44 5.02 39.45 -11.14
CA SER A 44 6.21 40.15 -10.64
C SER A 44 6.40 39.92 -9.15
N ASP A 45 7.58 40.27 -8.63
CA ASP A 45 7.91 40.12 -7.19
C ASP A 45 7.09 41.06 -6.29
N ALA A 46 6.48 42.11 -6.86
CA ALA A 46 5.64 43.06 -6.12
C ALA A 46 4.22 42.53 -5.81
N VAL A 47 3.82 41.40 -6.40
CA VAL A 47 2.47 40.82 -6.22
C VAL A 47 2.49 39.72 -5.16
N PRO A 48 1.81 39.88 -4.01
CA PRO A 48 1.74 38.83 -2.99
C PRO A 48 1.12 37.53 -3.51
N LEU A 49 1.80 36.41 -3.32
CA LEU A 49 1.46 35.09 -3.85
C LEU A 49 1.29 34.06 -2.72
N LEU A 50 0.08 33.54 -2.60
CA LEU A 50 -0.23 32.36 -1.80
C LEU A 50 -0.02 31.11 -2.65
N VAL A 51 0.61 30.07 -2.11
CA VAL A 51 0.77 28.79 -2.80
C VAL A 51 0.05 27.67 -2.07
N HIS A 52 -0.68 26.87 -2.83
CA HIS A 52 -1.17 25.57 -2.40
C HIS A 52 -0.67 24.50 -3.36
N ALA A 53 -0.06 23.45 -2.83
CA ALA A 53 0.54 22.35 -3.56
C ALA A 53 0.12 21.04 -2.90
N GLY A 54 -0.45 20.12 -3.68
CA GLY A 54 -1.00 18.88 -3.12
C GLY A 54 -2.10 18.27 -3.98
N ARG A 55 -2.74 17.24 -3.42
CA ARG A 55 -3.86 16.55 -4.07
C ARG A 55 -5.15 17.38 -3.90
N ILE A 56 -5.84 17.67 -4.99
CA ILE A 56 -6.94 18.65 -5.02
C ILE A 56 -8.30 17.97 -4.96
N VAL A 57 -8.41 16.75 -5.51
CA VAL A 57 -9.67 15.99 -5.61
C VAL A 57 -10.38 15.79 -4.28
N ASP A 58 -9.62 15.68 -3.18
CA ASP A 58 -10.15 15.41 -1.83
C ASP A 58 -9.94 16.59 -0.86
N ASP A 59 -9.43 17.71 -1.37
CA ASP A 59 -9.23 18.95 -0.62
C ASP A 59 -10.38 19.92 -0.93
N ARG A 60 -11.52 19.72 -0.24
CA ARG A 60 -12.69 20.62 -0.36
C ARG A 60 -12.48 21.98 0.33
N CYS A 61 -11.28 22.24 0.85
CA CYS A 61 -10.91 23.45 1.57
C CYS A 61 -10.47 24.60 0.64
N LEU A 62 -9.97 24.27 -0.56
CA LEU A 62 -9.52 25.25 -1.55
C LEU A 62 -10.62 26.18 -2.04
N GLY A 63 -11.88 25.70 -2.07
CA GLY A 63 -13.02 26.53 -2.43
C GLY A 63 -13.24 27.69 -1.46
N ALA A 64 -13.05 27.46 -0.16
CA ALA A 64 -13.14 28.51 0.86
C ALA A 64 -11.97 29.50 0.79
N ILE A 65 -10.77 29.04 0.41
CA ILE A 65 -9.62 29.93 0.16
C ILE A 65 -9.92 30.87 -1.00
N VAL A 66 -10.50 30.36 -2.10
CA VAL A 66 -10.93 31.18 -3.24
C VAL A 66 -11.99 32.21 -2.81
N ASP A 67 -12.98 31.81 -1.99
CA ASP A 67 -14.01 32.73 -1.47
C ASP A 67 -13.47 33.80 -0.51
N ALA A 68 -12.29 33.59 0.08
CA ALA A 68 -11.64 34.57 0.94
C ALA A 68 -10.82 35.62 0.16
N LEU A 69 -10.45 35.36 -1.11
CA LEU A 69 -9.65 36.28 -1.92
C LEU A 69 -10.26 37.68 -2.11
N PRO A 70 -11.60 37.88 -2.16
CA PRO A 70 -12.19 39.22 -2.12
C PRO A 70 -11.78 40.05 -0.89
N ARG A 71 -11.49 39.40 0.25
CA ARG A 71 -11.04 40.05 1.50
C ARG A 71 -9.52 40.23 1.58
N LEU A 72 -8.79 39.66 0.63
CA LEU A 72 -7.35 39.72 0.46
C LEU A 72 -7.04 40.38 -0.88
N ALA A 73 -7.47 41.64 -1.04
CA ALA A 73 -7.56 42.34 -2.32
C ALA A 73 -6.26 42.34 -3.16
N THR A 74 -5.09 42.22 -2.53
CA THR A 74 -3.77 42.22 -3.17
C THR A 74 -3.16 40.84 -3.43
N TYR A 75 -3.72 39.77 -2.86
CA TYR A 75 -3.11 38.43 -2.96
C TYR A 75 -3.60 37.66 -4.17
N HIS A 76 -2.66 36.95 -4.79
CA HIS A 76 -2.87 35.93 -5.81
C HIS A 76 -2.75 34.54 -5.18
N LEU A 77 -3.39 33.53 -5.78
CA LEU A 77 -3.32 32.14 -5.36
C LEU A 77 -2.80 31.26 -6.49
N ALA A 78 -1.66 30.62 -6.28
CA ALA A 78 -1.15 29.53 -7.12
C ALA A 78 -1.67 28.18 -6.63
N VAL A 79 -2.41 27.48 -7.48
CA VAL A 79 -2.89 26.12 -7.24
C VAL A 79 -2.01 25.17 -8.05
N VAL A 80 -1.02 24.57 -7.37
CA VAL A 80 -0.05 23.63 -7.92
C VAL A 80 -0.63 22.22 -7.88
N HIS A 81 -1.10 21.75 -9.04
CA HIS A 81 -1.88 20.52 -9.13
C HIS A 81 -1.16 19.36 -9.82
N GLY A 82 -1.52 18.13 -9.44
CA GLY A 82 -1.03 16.90 -10.06
C GLY A 82 -1.57 16.66 -11.47
N TRP A 83 -1.07 15.60 -12.11
CA TRP A 83 -1.36 15.25 -13.50
C TRP A 83 -2.63 14.40 -13.69
N THR A 84 -3.39 14.16 -12.61
CA THR A 84 -4.57 13.29 -12.65
C THR A 84 -5.76 13.99 -13.32
N SER A 85 -6.62 13.20 -13.98
CA SER A 85 -7.87 13.71 -14.57
C SER A 85 -8.81 14.28 -13.50
N GLY A 86 -8.79 13.70 -12.29
CA GLY A 86 -9.51 14.20 -11.12
C GLY A 86 -9.01 15.58 -10.68
N ASP A 87 -7.70 15.77 -10.50
CA ASP A 87 -7.14 17.07 -10.06
C ASP A 87 -7.47 18.16 -11.09
N ARG A 88 -7.40 17.83 -12.39
CA ARG A 88 -7.76 18.75 -13.47
C ARG A 88 -9.22 19.18 -13.39
N ALA A 89 -10.14 18.26 -13.14
CA ALA A 89 -11.57 18.56 -12.98
C ALA A 89 -11.85 19.40 -11.73
N ALA A 90 -11.16 19.12 -10.63
CA ALA A 90 -11.29 19.86 -9.38
C ALA A 90 -10.76 21.30 -9.50
N VAL A 91 -9.61 21.50 -10.15
CA VAL A 91 -9.07 22.84 -10.46
C VAL A 91 -10.02 23.64 -11.35
N GLU A 92 -10.62 23.01 -12.36
CA GLU A 92 -11.61 23.70 -13.21
C GLU A 92 -12.86 24.10 -12.40
N GLY A 93 -13.23 23.32 -11.38
CA GLY A 93 -14.24 23.71 -10.39
C GLY A 93 -13.85 24.96 -9.59
N LEU A 94 -12.61 25.05 -9.13
CA LEU A 94 -12.08 26.22 -8.40
C LEU A 94 -12.02 27.47 -9.28
N LEU A 95 -11.59 27.33 -10.54
CA LEU A 95 -11.56 28.44 -11.49
C LEU A 95 -12.97 28.96 -11.81
N ARG A 96 -13.97 28.08 -11.94
CA ARG A 96 -15.38 28.50 -12.07
C ARG A 96 -15.87 29.25 -10.83
N ARG A 97 -15.50 28.81 -9.62
CA ARG A 97 -15.82 29.50 -8.37
C ARG A 97 -15.14 30.88 -8.29
N ALA A 98 -13.88 30.99 -8.71
CA ALA A 98 -13.15 32.25 -8.76
C ALA A 98 -13.82 33.27 -9.70
N ARG A 99 -14.30 32.83 -10.87
CA ARG A 99 -15.09 33.67 -11.79
C ARG A 99 -16.37 34.18 -11.14
N ALA A 100 -17.10 33.30 -10.44
CA ALA A 100 -18.33 33.69 -9.73
C ALA A 100 -18.07 34.70 -8.60
N ALA A 101 -16.90 34.63 -7.94
CA ALA A 101 -16.48 35.57 -6.91
C ALA A 101 -15.79 36.84 -7.45
N GLY A 102 -15.60 36.97 -8.77
CA GLY A 102 -14.93 38.12 -9.41
C GLY A 102 -13.42 38.19 -9.15
N VAL A 103 -12.76 37.05 -8.92
CA VAL A 103 -11.33 36.96 -8.56
C VAL A 103 -10.52 36.05 -9.47
N ASP A 104 -11.06 35.67 -10.63
CA ASP A 104 -10.45 34.72 -11.56
C ASP A 104 -9.07 35.15 -12.07
N ALA A 105 -8.85 36.45 -12.29
CA ALA A 105 -7.53 36.99 -12.66
C ALA A 105 -6.45 36.77 -11.56
N ARG A 106 -6.86 36.40 -10.34
CA ARG A 106 -5.98 36.20 -9.18
C ARG A 106 -5.77 34.73 -8.81
N VAL A 107 -6.43 33.79 -9.50
CA VAL A 107 -6.27 32.34 -9.26
C VAL A 107 -5.54 31.70 -10.42
N HIS A 108 -4.35 31.19 -10.15
CA HIS A 108 -3.41 30.67 -11.14
C HIS A 108 -3.36 29.16 -11.09
N ARG A 109 -3.66 28.53 -12.23
CA ARG A 109 -3.47 27.09 -12.41
C ARG A 109 -2.01 26.82 -12.75
N VAL A 110 -1.30 26.16 -11.84
CA VAL A 110 0.09 25.75 -12.06
C VAL A 110 0.15 24.23 -12.12
N VAL A 111 0.67 23.71 -13.23
CA VAL A 111 0.90 22.26 -13.35
C VAL A 111 2.14 21.92 -12.54
N ARG A 112 2.03 20.97 -11.61
CA ARG A 112 3.14 20.58 -10.73
C ARG A 112 4.33 20.08 -11.56
N PRO A 113 5.55 20.64 -11.37
CA PRO A 113 6.75 20.12 -12.01
C PRO A 113 7.03 18.69 -11.55
N ARG A 114 7.77 17.92 -12.37
CA ARG A 114 8.05 16.49 -12.10
C ARG A 114 8.70 16.24 -10.73
N ARG A 115 9.48 17.19 -10.22
CA ARG A 115 9.91 17.28 -8.82
C ARG A 115 9.43 18.60 -8.26
N LEU A 116 8.64 18.56 -7.18
CA LEU A 116 8.33 19.76 -6.42
C LEU A 116 9.52 19.99 -5.51
N THR A 117 10.35 20.96 -5.84
CA THR A 117 11.50 21.33 -5.01
C THR A 117 11.12 22.48 -4.10
N PRO A 118 11.79 22.61 -2.93
CA PRO A 118 11.70 23.81 -2.11
C PRO A 118 11.93 25.09 -2.92
N ASP A 119 12.95 25.11 -3.79
CA ASP A 119 13.27 26.26 -4.65
C ASP A 119 12.11 26.67 -5.58
N PHE A 120 11.36 25.69 -6.09
CA PHE A 120 10.19 25.99 -6.92
C PHE A 120 9.10 26.72 -6.12
N LEU A 121 8.92 26.36 -4.85
CA LEU A 121 7.93 26.94 -3.95
C LEU A 121 8.40 28.25 -3.30
N ALA A 122 9.69 28.41 -3.07
CA ALA A 122 10.30 29.51 -2.32
C ALA A 122 10.01 30.90 -2.89
N ALA A 123 9.62 30.99 -4.17
CA ALA A 123 9.20 32.25 -4.78
C ALA A 123 7.79 32.71 -4.38
N ALA A 124 7.00 31.89 -3.69
CA ALA A 124 5.73 32.32 -3.08
C ALA A 124 5.99 33.09 -1.77
N ASP A 125 4.99 33.85 -1.30
CA ASP A 125 5.11 34.61 -0.06
C ASP A 125 4.61 33.82 1.16
N LEU A 126 3.55 33.04 0.98
CA LEU A 126 2.96 32.21 2.03
C LEU A 126 2.44 30.89 1.46
N ALA A 127 2.56 29.81 2.25
CA ALA A 127 1.89 28.56 1.96
C ALA A 127 0.52 28.53 2.64
N VAL A 128 -0.52 28.01 1.97
CA VAL A 128 -1.88 27.92 2.53
C VAL A 128 -2.42 26.49 2.47
N HIS A 129 -3.00 26.04 3.58
CA HIS A 129 -3.53 24.67 3.67
C HIS A 129 -4.76 24.52 4.57
N GLY A 130 -5.82 23.90 4.03
CA GLY A 130 -6.85 23.21 4.82
C GLY A 130 -7.87 24.08 5.58
N PHE A 131 -9.14 23.69 5.46
CA PHE A 131 -10.35 24.20 6.10
C PHE A 131 -11.41 23.08 6.10
N CYS A 132 -11.61 22.39 7.22
CA CYS A 132 -12.62 21.35 7.54
C CYS A 132 -13.00 20.41 6.39
N ARG A 133 -12.75 19.12 6.59
CA ARG A 133 -13.37 18.14 5.72
C ARG A 133 -14.90 18.16 5.96
N PRO A 134 -15.73 17.92 4.93
CA PRO A 134 -17.20 17.94 5.04
C PRO A 134 -17.77 16.91 6.02
N ASP A 135 -16.97 15.89 6.34
CA ASP A 135 -17.24 14.86 7.35
C ASP A 135 -16.96 15.34 8.79
N GLY A 136 -16.56 16.60 8.99
CA GLY A 136 -16.22 17.19 10.28
C GLY A 136 -14.81 16.83 10.79
N SER A 137 -14.04 16.04 10.04
CA SER A 137 -12.70 15.63 10.45
C SER A 137 -11.66 16.74 10.26
N SER A 138 -10.71 16.79 11.20
CA SER A 138 -9.60 17.74 11.19
C SER A 138 -8.48 17.29 10.24
N PRO A 139 -7.81 18.19 9.50
CA PRO A 139 -6.71 17.81 8.63
C PRO A 139 -5.53 17.19 9.41
N LEU A 140 -5.03 16.07 8.88
CA LEU A 140 -3.70 15.54 9.24
C LEU A 140 -2.61 16.49 8.73
N VAL A 141 -1.41 16.42 9.30
CA VAL A 141 -0.24 17.15 8.78
C VAL A 141 0.14 16.54 7.42
N PRO A 142 -0.01 17.28 6.30
CA PRO A 142 0.35 16.74 5.00
C PRO A 142 1.86 16.80 4.77
N GLU A 143 2.38 15.86 3.99
CA GLU A 143 3.82 15.76 3.65
C GLU A 143 4.38 17.04 3.01
N VAL A 144 3.54 17.82 2.31
CA VAL A 144 3.96 19.08 1.67
C VAL A 144 4.35 20.17 2.67
N PHE A 145 4.04 20.03 3.96
CA PHE A 145 4.45 20.99 4.98
C PHE A 145 5.97 21.03 5.15
N ASP A 146 6.63 19.88 4.99
CA ASP A 146 8.09 19.83 5.02
C ASP A 146 8.70 20.51 3.79
N ASP A 147 8.06 20.39 2.61
CA ASP A 147 8.47 21.12 1.41
C ASP A 147 8.29 22.64 1.57
N TYR A 148 7.19 23.09 2.19
CA TYR A 148 6.98 24.51 2.50
C TYR A 148 8.00 25.06 3.49
N ARG A 149 8.31 24.30 4.53
CA ARG A 149 9.32 24.70 5.52
C ARG A 149 10.71 24.75 4.90
N ALA A 150 11.07 23.74 4.10
CA ALA A 150 12.33 23.73 3.37
C ALA A 150 12.42 24.90 2.37
N ALA A 151 11.28 25.37 1.84
CA ALA A 151 11.18 26.55 0.98
C ALA A 151 11.19 27.88 1.76
N GLY A 152 11.28 27.85 3.09
CA GLY A 152 11.25 29.04 3.94
C GLY A 152 9.87 29.71 4.05
N LEU A 153 8.81 29.05 3.58
CA LEU A 153 7.46 29.61 3.58
C LEU A 153 6.81 29.48 4.95
N ARG A 154 6.21 30.56 5.44
CA ARG A 154 5.30 30.48 6.59
C ARG A 154 3.99 29.84 6.13
N ILE A 155 3.51 28.88 6.91
CA ILE A 155 2.34 28.08 6.59
C ILE A 155 1.11 28.66 7.31
N VAL A 156 0.06 28.99 6.56
CA VAL A 156 -1.23 29.42 7.12
C VAL A 156 -2.21 28.26 6.99
N ALA A 157 -2.58 27.63 8.11
CA ALA A 157 -3.35 26.39 8.09
C ALA A 157 -4.57 26.35 9.03
N GLY A 158 -5.55 25.52 8.69
CA GLY A 158 -6.72 25.29 9.55
C GLY A 158 -6.35 24.69 10.90
N ASN A 159 -7.01 25.16 11.98
CA ASN A 159 -6.72 24.73 13.34
C ASN A 159 -7.18 23.28 13.57
N ALA A 160 -6.20 22.38 13.61
CA ALA A 160 -6.32 20.98 13.99
C ALA A 160 -5.20 20.65 14.97
N ARG A 161 -5.44 19.74 15.94
CA ARG A 161 -4.46 19.40 16.98
C ARG A 161 -3.09 19.03 16.38
N GLY A 162 -3.06 18.10 15.42
CA GLY A 162 -1.80 17.67 14.78
C GLY A 162 -1.10 18.79 13.99
N VAL A 163 -1.86 19.62 13.27
CA VAL A 163 -1.33 20.77 12.52
C VAL A 163 -0.75 21.83 13.45
N ARG A 164 -1.46 22.15 14.53
CA ARG A 164 -0.99 23.11 15.55
C ARG A 164 0.27 22.60 16.23
N ASP A 165 0.31 21.33 16.63
CA ASP A 165 1.47 20.73 17.27
C ASP A 165 2.69 20.76 16.34
N TYR A 166 2.50 20.52 15.03
CA TYR A 166 3.56 20.65 14.03
C TYR A 166 4.04 22.10 13.87
N LEU A 167 3.13 23.05 13.67
CA LEU A 167 3.50 24.46 13.45
C LEU A 167 4.20 25.07 14.67
N VAL A 168 3.77 24.71 15.90
CA VAL A 168 4.44 25.12 17.14
C VAL A 168 5.83 24.50 17.24
N ARG A 169 5.96 23.19 17.01
CA ARG A 169 7.25 22.49 17.08
C ARG A 169 8.30 23.09 16.13
N HIS A 170 7.87 23.55 14.96
CA HIS A 170 8.76 24.03 13.91
C HIS A 170 8.78 25.56 13.76
N GLY A 171 8.05 26.31 14.59
CA GLY A 171 7.92 27.77 14.45
C GLY A 171 7.37 28.21 13.09
N ALA A 172 6.59 27.36 12.43
CA ALA A 172 6.46 27.33 10.97
C ALA A 172 5.18 27.98 10.42
N GLY A 173 4.36 28.68 11.22
CA GLY A 173 3.11 29.22 10.68
C GLY A 173 2.07 29.80 11.62
N GLU A 174 0.91 30.13 11.05
CA GLU A 174 -0.28 30.66 11.71
C GLU A 174 -1.45 29.69 11.53
N VAL A 175 -2.29 29.55 12.58
CA VAL A 175 -3.54 28.79 12.49
C VAL A 175 -4.77 29.71 12.43
N PHE A 176 -5.84 29.24 11.81
CA PHE A 176 -7.14 29.93 11.81
C PHE A 176 -8.28 28.99 12.21
N ALA A 177 -9.37 29.57 12.70
CA ALA A 177 -10.59 28.82 13.03
C ALA A 177 -11.19 28.21 11.75
N THR A 178 -11.28 26.90 11.73
CA THR A 178 -11.75 26.11 10.60
C THR A 178 -13.20 26.48 10.23
N GLY A 179 -13.49 26.76 8.95
CA GLY A 179 -14.77 27.23 8.41
C GLY A 179 -14.90 28.76 8.34
N SER A 180 -14.00 29.53 8.97
CA SER A 180 -14.12 30.98 9.09
C SER A 180 -13.24 31.75 8.08
N LEU A 181 -13.85 32.25 7.00
CA LEU A 181 -13.20 33.16 6.04
C LEU A 181 -12.56 34.40 6.70
N PRO A 182 -13.22 35.10 7.67
CA PRO A 182 -12.57 36.19 8.39
C PRO A 182 -11.33 35.74 9.17
N SER A 183 -11.37 34.57 9.82
CA SER A 183 -10.24 34.07 10.60
C SER A 183 -9.04 33.74 9.72
N PHE A 184 -9.25 33.20 8.53
CA PHE A 184 -8.18 32.95 7.56
C PHE A 184 -7.57 34.24 7.03
N ALA A 185 -8.40 35.20 6.62
CA ALA A 185 -7.88 36.49 6.13
C ALA A 185 -7.04 37.20 7.21
N ALA A 186 -7.45 37.12 8.48
CA ALA A 186 -6.65 37.64 9.59
C ALA A 186 -5.32 36.87 9.78
N ALA A 187 -5.34 35.55 9.67
CA ALA A 187 -4.12 34.72 9.78
C ALA A 187 -3.13 34.98 8.66
N VAL A 188 -3.60 35.16 7.41
CA VAL A 188 -2.75 35.54 6.27
C VAL A 188 -2.07 36.90 6.52
N ARG A 189 -2.80 37.91 7.00
CA ARG A 189 -2.22 39.23 7.30
C ARG A 189 -1.20 39.19 8.44
N ARG A 190 -1.44 38.39 9.48
CA ARG A 190 -0.46 38.18 10.56
C ARG A 190 0.79 37.48 10.05
N ALA A 191 0.64 36.40 9.30
CA ALA A 191 1.76 35.66 8.72
C ALA A 191 2.62 36.54 7.81
N ALA A 192 2.01 37.43 7.03
CA ALA A 192 2.71 38.35 6.14
C ALA A 192 3.46 39.50 6.85
N THR A 193 3.09 39.83 8.09
CA THR A 193 3.69 40.96 8.84
C THR A 193 4.63 40.49 9.95
N ALA A 194 4.70 39.18 10.21
CA ALA A 194 5.54 38.62 11.25
C ALA A 194 7.01 38.53 10.78
N PRO A 195 7.99 38.94 11.61
CA PRO A 195 9.41 38.92 11.24
C PRO A 195 9.88 37.49 10.96
N THR A 196 10.73 37.34 9.92
CA THR A 196 11.38 36.07 9.57
C THR A 196 12.36 35.68 10.68
N PRO A 197 12.40 34.41 11.15
CA PRO A 197 13.40 34.00 12.14
C PRO A 197 14.81 34.16 11.54
N ALA A 198 15.65 34.96 12.19
CA ALA A 198 17.05 35.10 11.80
C ALA A 198 17.84 33.85 12.25
N ASP A 199 18.77 33.39 11.39
CA ASP A 199 19.73 32.34 11.72
C ASP A 199 20.58 32.77 12.92
N GLY A 200 20.32 32.16 14.08
CA GLY A 200 21.19 32.08 15.26
C GLY A 200 21.62 33.39 15.93
N ALA A 201 20.91 33.81 16.99
CA ALA A 201 21.49 34.50 18.16
C ALA A 201 20.52 34.52 19.37
N ASP A 202 21.12 34.57 20.56
CA ASP A 202 20.64 34.42 21.95
C ASP A 202 19.39 35.18 22.47
N SER A 203 18.68 34.50 23.40
CA SER A 203 17.99 34.98 24.64
C SER A 203 16.87 36.05 24.52
N ALA A 204 15.72 36.08 25.24
CA ALA A 204 15.27 35.52 26.52
C ALA A 204 13.70 35.58 26.63
N PRO A 205 13.03 35.42 27.81
CA PRO A 205 12.14 34.30 28.11
C PRO A 205 10.63 34.62 28.09
N VAL A 206 9.80 33.59 27.86
CA VAL A 206 8.43 33.56 28.41
C VAL A 206 8.30 32.34 29.31
N THR A 207 7.89 32.63 30.54
CA THR A 207 7.98 31.84 31.76
C THR A 207 6.99 30.67 31.86
N ALA A 208 7.54 29.53 32.27
CA ALA A 208 7.09 28.59 33.32
C ALA A 208 5.77 27.81 33.18
N GLY A 209 5.91 26.47 33.25
CA GLY A 209 4.81 25.55 33.61
C GLY A 209 5.12 24.05 33.58
N ARG A 210 6.05 23.56 34.44
CA ARG A 210 6.23 22.17 34.95
C ARG A 210 6.28 21.00 33.93
N ALA A 211 7.44 20.44 33.64
CA ALA A 211 8.20 19.40 34.40
C ALA A 211 7.83 17.94 34.04
N ALA A 212 8.65 17.33 33.18
CA ALA A 212 9.14 15.95 33.31
C ALA A 212 10.40 15.79 32.45
N THR A 213 11.43 15.20 33.05
CA THR A 213 12.83 15.05 32.64
C THR A 213 13.05 14.34 31.31
N ALA A 214 13.88 14.92 30.43
CA ALA A 214 14.44 14.28 29.24
C ALA A 214 15.84 13.69 29.55
N PRO A 215 16.24 12.55 28.96
CA PRO A 215 17.64 12.13 28.94
C PRO A 215 18.43 12.92 27.87
N ALA A 216 19.74 13.00 28.07
CA ALA A 216 20.71 13.80 27.31
C ALA A 216 20.71 13.52 25.78
N PRO A 217 21.10 14.51 24.94
CA PRO A 217 21.06 14.39 23.49
C PRO A 217 22.18 13.48 22.97
N ALA A 218 21.80 12.47 22.18
CA ALA A 218 22.72 11.83 21.24
C ALA A 218 22.96 12.77 20.06
N THR A 219 24.23 12.93 19.68
CA THR A 219 24.74 13.71 18.55
C THR A 219 24.02 13.41 17.22
N PRO A 220 23.90 14.40 16.31
CA PRO A 220 23.10 14.26 15.09
C PRO A 220 23.81 13.38 14.06
N VAL A 221 23.10 12.36 13.59
CA VAL A 221 23.43 11.60 12.37
C VAL A 221 22.68 12.25 11.19
N PRO A 222 23.28 12.38 9.98
CA PRO A 222 22.66 13.09 8.86
C PRO A 222 21.36 12.42 8.39
N ALA A 223 20.35 13.24 8.08
CA ALA A 223 19.05 12.79 7.59
C ALA A 223 19.14 12.23 6.15
N SER A 224 19.19 10.91 6.04
CA SER A 224 18.85 10.18 4.81
C SER A 224 17.33 10.09 4.67
N ALA A 225 16.82 10.28 3.45
CA ALA A 225 15.42 10.08 3.06
C ALA A 225 14.87 8.73 3.57
N PRO A 226 13.55 8.59 3.82
CA PRO A 226 12.99 7.29 4.15
C PRO A 226 12.98 6.46 2.86
N ALA A 227 14.08 5.77 2.61
CA ALA A 227 14.05 4.51 1.91
C ALA A 227 13.19 3.52 2.72
N GLY A 228 12.84 2.36 2.17
CA GLY A 228 12.45 1.23 3.02
C GLY A 228 13.58 0.91 4.03
N PRO A 229 13.56 -0.23 4.74
CA PRO A 229 14.76 -0.69 5.45
C PRO A 229 15.91 -1.03 4.47
N SER A 230 16.45 -0.04 3.74
CA SER A 230 17.59 -0.17 2.86
C SER A 230 18.85 -0.15 3.71
N GLY A 231 19.61 -1.24 3.67
CA GLY A 231 20.82 -1.42 4.47
C GLY A 231 20.69 -2.42 5.62
N VAL A 232 19.52 -3.01 5.84
CA VAL A 232 19.39 -4.21 6.69
C VAL A 232 19.75 -5.42 5.82
N PRO A 233 20.70 -6.27 6.23
CA PRO A 233 20.99 -7.52 5.51
C PRO A 233 19.70 -8.32 5.35
N THR A 234 19.37 -8.67 4.12
CA THR A 234 18.26 -9.58 3.87
C THR A 234 18.65 -10.99 4.29
N PRO A 235 17.70 -11.82 4.76
CA PRO A 235 17.98 -13.18 5.21
C PRO A 235 18.23 -14.17 4.05
N TRP A 236 18.13 -13.72 2.80
CA TRP A 236 18.45 -14.50 1.60
C TRP A 236 19.79 -14.07 1.00
N THR A 237 20.41 -14.97 0.22
CA THR A 237 21.65 -14.69 -0.50
C THR A 237 21.43 -13.56 -1.51
N PRO A 238 22.10 -12.40 -1.39
CA PRO A 238 21.93 -11.30 -2.32
C PRO A 238 22.34 -11.67 -3.75
N LEU A 239 21.71 -11.04 -4.74
CA LEU A 239 21.94 -11.29 -6.16
C LEU A 239 23.44 -11.29 -6.52
N GLY A 240 23.93 -12.43 -7.03
CA GLY A 240 25.33 -12.63 -7.38
C GLY A 240 25.55 -12.88 -8.88
N THR A 241 26.72 -13.43 -9.22
CA THR A 241 27.07 -13.87 -10.59
C THR A 241 26.90 -15.37 -10.79
N GLY A 242 26.18 -16.03 -9.89
CA GLY A 242 25.93 -17.47 -9.93
C GLY A 242 24.97 -17.89 -11.06
N PRO A 243 24.76 -19.21 -11.23
CA PRO A 243 23.92 -19.75 -12.30
C PRO A 243 22.44 -19.38 -12.14
N VAL A 244 21.94 -19.31 -10.90
CA VAL A 244 20.56 -18.96 -10.59
C VAL A 244 20.49 -17.60 -9.92
N ARG A 245 20.03 -16.61 -10.68
CA ARG A 245 19.76 -15.24 -10.26
C ARG A 245 18.25 -15.05 -10.29
N LEU A 246 17.62 -15.23 -9.14
CA LEU A 246 16.17 -15.32 -8.96
C LEU A 246 15.58 -13.96 -8.64
N GLY A 247 14.78 -13.41 -9.55
CA GLY A 247 13.90 -12.28 -9.25
C GLY A 247 12.59 -12.75 -8.60
N LEU A 248 12.07 -11.98 -7.64
CA LEU A 248 10.73 -12.16 -7.09
C LEU A 248 10.00 -10.80 -7.04
N GLY A 249 8.73 -10.74 -7.46
CA GLY A 249 7.96 -9.50 -7.34
C GLY A 249 6.66 -9.45 -8.14
N THR A 250 5.82 -8.42 -7.94
CA THR A 250 6.03 -7.22 -7.12
C THR A 250 5.08 -7.00 -5.91
N ALA A 251 4.25 -7.96 -5.52
CA ALA A 251 3.25 -7.80 -4.46
C ALA A 251 3.78 -8.06 -3.04
N ASN A 252 4.43 -9.19 -2.79
CA ASN A 252 4.87 -9.64 -1.47
C ASN A 252 3.70 -9.63 -0.45
N TYR A 253 2.57 -10.27 -0.78
CA TYR A 253 1.43 -10.36 0.14
C TYR A 253 1.81 -11.14 1.40
N ALA A 254 1.48 -10.59 2.57
CA ALA A 254 1.79 -11.17 3.88
C ALA A 254 3.28 -11.58 4.06
N GLY A 255 4.21 -10.92 3.37
CA GLY A 255 5.64 -11.23 3.43
C GLY A 255 6.03 -12.55 2.76
N GLN A 256 5.12 -13.19 2.01
CA GLN A 256 5.36 -14.53 1.48
C GLN A 256 6.52 -14.60 0.48
N LEU A 257 6.74 -13.56 -0.35
CA LEU A 257 7.92 -13.57 -1.23
C LEU A 257 9.23 -13.49 -0.45
N ALA A 258 9.26 -12.72 0.64
CA ALA A 258 10.44 -12.64 1.50
C ALA A 258 10.73 -13.98 2.19
N ALA A 259 9.68 -14.64 2.69
CA ALA A 259 9.78 -15.94 3.31
C ALA A 259 10.19 -17.04 2.30
N ILE A 260 9.64 -17.00 1.08
CA ILE A 260 10.03 -17.89 -0.02
C ILE A 260 11.49 -17.66 -0.42
N ALA A 261 11.92 -16.41 -0.61
CA ALA A 261 13.31 -16.10 -0.97
C ALA A 261 14.30 -16.63 0.07
N THR A 262 13.96 -16.45 1.36
CA THR A 262 14.73 -16.99 2.49
C THR A 262 14.82 -18.52 2.42
N ALA A 263 13.68 -19.19 2.29
CA ALA A 263 13.61 -20.65 2.28
C ALA A 263 14.35 -21.25 1.08
N VAL A 264 14.16 -20.68 -0.12
CA VAL A 264 14.83 -21.12 -1.35
C VAL A 264 16.34 -20.94 -1.23
N CYS A 265 16.83 -19.78 -0.82
CA CYS A 265 18.28 -19.55 -0.69
C CYS A 265 18.92 -20.40 0.40
N ALA A 266 18.20 -20.67 1.50
CA ALA A 266 18.66 -21.58 2.55
C ALA A 266 18.77 -23.04 2.04
N ALA A 267 17.83 -23.49 1.22
CA ALA A 267 17.83 -24.84 0.64
C ALA A 267 18.78 -24.99 -0.56
N ARG A 268 19.06 -23.89 -1.27
CA ARG A 268 19.81 -23.86 -2.53
C ARG A 268 20.94 -22.82 -2.49
N PRO A 269 22.16 -23.20 -2.06
CA PRO A 269 23.30 -22.29 -1.99
C PRO A 269 23.75 -21.72 -3.35
N ASP A 270 23.33 -22.34 -4.46
CA ASP A 270 23.59 -21.88 -5.82
C ASP A 270 22.60 -20.81 -6.31
N VAL A 271 21.57 -20.53 -5.52
CA VAL A 271 20.56 -19.50 -5.79
C VAL A 271 20.92 -18.22 -5.05
N SER A 272 20.94 -17.13 -5.81
CA SER A 272 20.95 -15.76 -5.29
C SER A 272 19.65 -15.08 -5.69
N ALA A 273 19.10 -14.23 -4.82
CA ALA A 273 17.78 -13.66 -5.00
C ALA A 273 17.76 -12.14 -4.92
N GLU A 274 16.79 -11.54 -5.60
CA GLU A 274 16.41 -10.14 -5.47
C GLU A 274 14.89 -9.99 -5.46
N LEU A 275 14.36 -9.43 -4.38
CA LEU A 275 12.93 -9.20 -4.19
C LEU A 275 12.61 -7.73 -4.44
N VAL A 276 11.73 -7.49 -5.41
CA VAL A 276 11.16 -6.18 -5.72
C VAL A 276 9.74 -6.09 -5.19
N MET A 277 9.43 -5.06 -4.41
CA MET A 277 8.10 -4.79 -3.88
C MET A 277 7.59 -3.45 -4.41
N ALA A 278 6.45 -3.45 -5.08
CA ALA A 278 5.81 -2.27 -5.65
C ALA A 278 4.51 -1.96 -4.90
N LYS A 279 4.58 -1.15 -3.83
CA LYS A 279 3.46 -0.78 -2.96
C LYS A 279 3.63 0.63 -2.37
N PRO A 280 2.57 1.27 -1.86
CA PRO A 280 2.73 2.51 -1.10
C PRO A 280 3.64 2.30 0.13
N PRO A 281 4.41 3.32 0.56
CA PRO A 281 5.36 3.17 1.67
C PRO A 281 4.74 2.68 2.99
N SER A 282 3.49 3.06 3.27
CA SER A 282 2.72 2.57 4.42
C SER A 282 2.48 1.05 4.44
N SER A 283 2.71 0.38 3.32
CA SER A 283 2.57 -1.07 3.15
C SER A 283 3.92 -1.81 3.14
N PHE A 284 5.05 -1.11 3.30
CA PHE A 284 6.38 -1.73 3.42
C PHE A 284 6.59 -2.32 4.82
N ARG A 285 5.75 -3.31 5.14
CA ARG A 285 5.79 -4.04 6.41
C ARG A 285 6.73 -5.24 6.36
N TYR A 286 7.16 -5.64 5.16
CA TYR A 286 7.95 -6.83 4.91
C TYR A 286 9.24 -6.48 4.18
N PRO A 287 10.32 -7.24 4.41
CA PRO A 287 11.61 -6.98 3.79
C PRO A 287 11.55 -7.22 2.27
N ALA A 288 12.30 -6.40 1.53
CA ALA A 288 12.53 -6.45 0.09
C ALA A 288 13.89 -5.79 -0.19
N ASP A 289 14.54 -6.15 -1.29
CA ASP A 289 15.78 -5.48 -1.73
C ASP A 289 15.45 -4.14 -2.39
N VAL A 290 14.33 -4.08 -3.11
CA VAL A 290 13.91 -2.91 -3.88
C VAL A 290 12.47 -2.54 -3.55
N TYR A 291 12.28 -1.27 -3.20
CA TYR A 291 10.98 -0.71 -2.88
C TYR A 291 10.56 0.32 -3.95
N LEU A 292 9.59 -0.07 -4.78
CA LEU A 292 8.91 0.81 -5.72
C LEU A 292 7.59 1.28 -5.09
N HIS A 293 7.18 2.51 -5.34
CA HIS A 293 5.92 3.02 -4.81
C HIS A 293 5.15 3.82 -5.85
N PHE A 294 3.84 3.89 -5.69
CA PHE A 294 3.03 4.81 -6.48
C PHE A 294 3.26 6.27 -6.01
N PRO A 295 3.35 7.26 -6.92
CA PRO A 295 3.34 7.14 -8.38
C PRO A 295 4.73 6.97 -9.01
N THR A 296 5.81 6.92 -8.24
CA THR A 296 7.20 6.84 -8.76
C THR A 296 7.45 5.59 -9.60
N GLU A 297 6.77 4.48 -9.33
CA GLU A 297 6.79 3.26 -10.16
C GLU A 297 6.34 3.50 -11.61
N HIS A 298 5.60 4.59 -11.88
CA HIS A 298 5.18 4.99 -13.23
C HIS A 298 6.16 5.97 -13.90
N HIS A 299 7.22 6.40 -13.22
CA HIS A 299 8.21 7.25 -13.84
C HIS A 299 9.02 6.46 -14.89
N LEU A 300 9.34 7.09 -16.02
CA LEU A 300 9.99 6.38 -17.13
C LEU A 300 11.39 5.89 -16.75
N ASP A 301 12.17 6.69 -16.02
CA ASP A 301 13.49 6.30 -15.50
C ASP A 301 13.39 5.08 -14.59
N VAL A 302 12.46 5.09 -13.62
CA VAL A 302 12.22 3.94 -12.72
C VAL A 302 11.81 2.69 -13.49
N GLN A 303 10.93 2.83 -14.49
CA GLN A 303 10.50 1.70 -15.33
C GLN A 303 11.65 1.19 -16.22
N LEU A 304 12.49 2.07 -16.77
CA LEU A 304 13.66 1.67 -17.56
C LEU A 304 14.70 0.96 -16.68
N ASP A 305 14.90 1.42 -15.44
CA ASP A 305 15.79 0.75 -14.49
C ASP A 305 15.23 -0.61 -14.08
N GLN A 306 13.91 -0.72 -13.90
CA GLN A 306 13.25 -2.00 -13.65
C GLN A 306 13.38 -2.95 -14.85
N ILE A 307 13.21 -2.45 -16.09
CA ILE A 307 13.45 -3.23 -17.31
C ILE A 307 14.89 -3.74 -17.36
N ARG A 308 15.87 -2.88 -17.11
CA ARG A 308 17.29 -3.28 -17.09
C ARG A 308 17.56 -4.31 -16.02
N ARG A 309 17.08 -4.08 -14.79
CA ARG A 309 17.21 -5.01 -13.66
C ARG A 309 16.71 -6.40 -14.02
N VAL A 310 15.46 -6.49 -14.50
CA VAL A 310 14.83 -7.79 -14.79
C VAL A 310 15.46 -8.46 -16.00
N LEU A 311 15.56 -7.77 -17.14
CA LEU A 311 15.96 -8.40 -18.41
C LEU A 311 17.46 -8.70 -18.50
N SER A 312 18.30 -8.05 -17.71
CA SER A 312 19.76 -8.31 -17.71
C SER A 312 20.27 -8.96 -16.42
N GLY A 313 19.58 -8.77 -15.31
CA GLY A 313 20.01 -9.24 -13.99
C GLY A 313 19.55 -10.66 -13.66
N TYR A 314 18.40 -11.10 -14.17
CA TYR A 314 17.79 -12.35 -13.73
C TYR A 314 17.95 -13.49 -14.73
N THR A 315 18.09 -14.72 -14.23
CA THR A 315 17.94 -15.94 -15.03
C THR A 315 16.59 -16.62 -14.79
N HIS A 316 16.05 -16.46 -13.58
CA HIS A 316 14.75 -17.00 -13.17
C HIS A 316 13.92 -15.89 -12.53
N LEU A 317 12.61 -15.95 -12.69
CA LEU A 317 11.67 -14.96 -12.15
C LEU A 317 10.40 -15.64 -11.64
N ILE A 318 10.07 -15.41 -10.37
CA ILE A 318 8.75 -15.72 -9.80
C ILE A 318 7.91 -14.44 -9.82
N VAL A 319 6.85 -14.46 -10.62
CA VAL A 319 5.88 -13.38 -10.74
C VAL A 319 4.73 -13.63 -9.77
N ASP A 320 4.61 -12.81 -8.74
CA ASP A 320 3.50 -12.93 -7.80
C ASP A 320 2.28 -12.10 -8.19
N ALA A 321 1.12 -12.65 -7.90
CA ALA A 321 -0.18 -12.04 -8.12
C ALA A 321 -0.44 -11.56 -9.57
N PHE A 322 0.26 -12.13 -10.56
CA PHE A 322 0.16 -11.79 -11.99
C PHE A 322 0.44 -10.31 -12.28
N ARG A 323 1.17 -9.63 -11.39
CA ARG A 323 1.52 -8.22 -11.55
C ARG A 323 2.59 -8.06 -12.62
N PRO A 324 2.63 -6.91 -13.32
CA PRO A 324 3.72 -6.64 -14.23
C PRO A 324 5.00 -6.41 -13.43
N VAL A 325 6.13 -6.83 -14.01
CA VAL A 325 7.45 -6.84 -13.37
C VAL A 325 8.42 -5.87 -14.04
N LEU A 326 8.13 -5.44 -15.28
CA LEU A 326 8.94 -4.47 -16.03
C LEU A 326 8.45 -3.02 -15.85
N GLY A 327 7.47 -2.79 -14.98
CA GLY A 327 6.73 -1.53 -14.89
C GLY A 327 5.40 -1.62 -15.62
N ARG A 328 4.81 -0.48 -15.99
CA ARG A 328 3.46 -0.42 -16.59
C ARG A 328 3.43 0.01 -18.05
N LEU A 329 4.59 0.09 -18.71
CA LEU A 329 4.68 0.43 -20.13
C LEU A 329 4.01 -0.62 -21.03
N ASN A 330 4.00 -1.89 -20.62
CA ASN A 330 3.41 -2.98 -21.39
C ASN A 330 1.97 -3.34 -20.93
N GLY A 331 1.38 -2.56 -20.02
CA GLY A 331 0.06 -2.82 -19.45
C GLY A 331 0.07 -2.99 -17.94
N ASP A 332 -1.01 -3.56 -17.41
CA ASP A 332 -1.30 -3.62 -15.97
C ASP A 332 -1.16 -5.03 -15.37
N ASP A 333 -0.72 -6.00 -16.16
CA ASP A 333 -0.52 -7.39 -15.75
C ASP A 333 0.65 -8.04 -16.49
N ILE A 334 1.04 -9.22 -16.01
CA ILE A 334 2.21 -9.94 -16.51
C ILE A 334 2.15 -10.28 -18.00
N ALA A 335 0.96 -10.41 -18.61
CA ALA A 335 0.85 -10.81 -20.02
C ALA A 335 1.58 -9.85 -20.96
N GLY A 336 1.60 -8.56 -20.63
CA GLY A 336 2.33 -7.55 -21.38
C GLY A 336 3.85 -7.73 -21.35
N ASP A 337 4.38 -8.28 -20.26
CA ASP A 337 5.83 -8.45 -20.05
C ASP A 337 6.37 -9.78 -20.57
N LEU A 338 5.51 -10.82 -20.67
CA LEU A 338 5.93 -12.16 -21.11
C LEU A 338 6.72 -12.17 -22.42
N PRO A 339 6.34 -11.44 -23.50
CA PRO A 339 7.11 -11.45 -24.73
C PRO A 339 8.54 -10.91 -24.57
N ALA A 340 8.75 -9.94 -23.68
CA ALA A 340 10.07 -9.38 -23.40
C ALA A 340 10.91 -10.33 -22.54
N LEU A 341 10.30 -10.95 -21.53
CA LEU A 341 10.94 -11.94 -20.66
C LEU A 341 11.41 -13.17 -21.46
N THR A 342 10.55 -13.70 -22.33
CA THR A 342 10.89 -14.82 -23.22
C THR A 342 12.04 -14.47 -24.16
N ARG A 343 12.03 -13.28 -24.77
CA ARG A 343 13.12 -12.83 -25.66
C ARG A 343 14.45 -12.67 -24.92
N ALA A 344 14.40 -12.27 -23.65
CA ALA A 344 15.58 -12.17 -22.79
C ALA A 344 16.05 -13.52 -22.24
N GLY A 345 15.31 -14.61 -22.48
CA GLY A 345 15.65 -15.95 -21.99
C GLY A 345 15.47 -16.13 -20.48
N VAL A 346 14.68 -15.27 -19.83
CA VAL A 346 14.36 -15.40 -18.40
C VAL A 346 13.36 -16.55 -18.21
N LYS A 347 13.68 -17.54 -17.38
CA LYS A 347 12.71 -18.58 -17.01
C LYS A 347 11.69 -17.98 -16.05
N VAL A 348 10.40 -18.08 -16.36
CA VAL A 348 9.33 -17.45 -15.58
C VAL A 348 8.44 -18.50 -14.93
N ALA A 349 8.08 -18.29 -13.67
CA ALA A 349 7.03 -19.00 -12.96
C ALA A 349 5.98 -18.01 -12.43
N LEU A 350 4.72 -18.43 -12.38
CA LEU A 350 3.61 -17.65 -11.84
C LEU A 350 3.30 -18.13 -10.41
N LEU A 351 3.01 -17.20 -9.51
CA LEU A 351 2.61 -17.49 -8.12
C LEU A 351 1.30 -16.78 -7.78
N ALA A 352 0.30 -17.54 -7.36
CA ALA A 352 -0.99 -17.03 -6.92
C ALA A 352 -1.22 -17.23 -5.42
N HIS A 353 -1.84 -16.24 -4.79
CA HIS A 353 -2.06 -16.15 -3.35
C HIS A 353 -3.53 -16.20 -2.93
N GLY A 354 -4.46 -15.77 -3.79
CA GLY A 354 -5.86 -15.69 -3.41
C GLY A 354 -6.78 -15.15 -4.49
N SER A 355 -7.41 -14.01 -4.22
CA SER A 355 -8.50 -13.44 -5.03
C SER A 355 -8.11 -13.06 -6.47
N GLU A 356 -6.83 -12.99 -6.78
CA GLU A 356 -6.34 -12.79 -8.15
C GLU A 356 -6.49 -14.04 -9.03
N ILE A 357 -6.75 -15.21 -8.45
CA ILE A 357 -7.01 -16.46 -9.18
C ILE A 357 -8.31 -17.15 -8.74
N ARG A 358 -8.74 -16.95 -7.50
CA ARG A 358 -10.01 -17.47 -6.95
C ARG A 358 -11.21 -16.79 -7.60
N HIS A 359 -12.06 -17.54 -8.29
CA HIS A 359 -13.18 -16.98 -9.04
C HIS A 359 -14.39 -16.78 -8.12
N PRO A 360 -14.86 -15.55 -7.91
CA PRO A 360 -15.89 -15.26 -6.91
C PRO A 360 -17.20 -16.03 -7.10
N VAL A 361 -17.67 -16.17 -8.35
CA VAL A 361 -18.93 -16.89 -8.66
C VAL A 361 -18.78 -18.38 -8.35
N GLU A 362 -17.78 -19.07 -8.91
CA GLU A 362 -17.52 -20.48 -8.62
C GLU A 362 -17.28 -20.73 -7.12
N HIS A 363 -16.65 -19.79 -6.40
CA HIS A 363 -16.50 -19.91 -4.94
C HIS A 363 -17.82 -19.76 -4.18
N LEU A 364 -18.74 -18.90 -4.65
CA LEU A 364 -20.11 -18.82 -4.12
C LEU A 364 -20.87 -20.13 -4.33
N ASP A 365 -20.67 -20.79 -5.47
CA ASP A 365 -21.32 -22.06 -5.79
C ASP A 365 -20.74 -23.21 -4.95
N ARG A 366 -19.43 -23.23 -4.72
CA ARG A 366 -18.73 -24.26 -3.93
C ARG A 366 -18.94 -24.14 -2.41
N HIS A 367 -19.04 -22.92 -1.88
CA HIS A 367 -19.05 -22.68 -0.44
C HIS A 367 -20.29 -21.91 0.01
N ALA A 368 -21.13 -22.58 0.81
CA ALA A 368 -22.24 -21.92 1.50
C ALA A 368 -21.77 -20.70 2.31
N GLU A 369 -20.61 -20.83 2.97
CA GLU A 369 -20.01 -19.78 3.79
C GLU A 369 -19.28 -18.68 2.99
N SER A 370 -19.27 -18.72 1.66
CA SER A 370 -18.48 -17.82 0.82
C SER A 370 -18.58 -16.34 1.23
N GLY A 371 -17.41 -15.72 1.47
CA GLY A 371 -17.30 -14.31 1.86
C GLY A 371 -17.61 -13.33 0.73
N PHE A 372 -17.61 -13.80 -0.52
CA PHE A 372 -17.99 -13.00 -1.68
C PHE A 372 -19.47 -12.57 -1.68
N ARG A 373 -20.29 -13.17 -0.80
CA ARG A 373 -21.66 -12.73 -0.55
C ARG A 373 -21.70 -11.37 0.16
N ASP A 374 -20.68 -11.07 0.95
CA ASP A 374 -20.58 -9.85 1.75
C ASP A 374 -19.69 -8.79 1.07
N ALA A 375 -19.06 -9.14 -0.07
CA ALA A 375 -18.27 -8.22 -0.86
C ALA A 375 -19.16 -7.26 -1.66
N PRO A 376 -18.78 -5.97 -1.79
CA PRO A 376 -19.47 -5.04 -2.70
C PRO A 376 -19.56 -5.59 -4.13
N GLU A 377 -20.67 -5.35 -4.81
CA GLU A 377 -20.93 -5.88 -6.15
C GLU A 377 -19.82 -5.50 -7.14
N GLU A 378 -19.39 -4.24 -7.12
CA GLU A 378 -18.35 -3.73 -8.01
C GLU A 378 -17.00 -4.39 -7.73
N LEU A 379 -16.69 -4.64 -6.45
CA LEU A 379 -15.49 -5.37 -6.06
C LEU A 379 -15.55 -6.81 -6.57
N ARG A 380 -16.68 -7.49 -6.38
CA ARG A 380 -16.88 -8.87 -6.83
C ARG A 380 -16.77 -8.97 -8.35
N ALA A 381 -17.43 -8.09 -9.10
CA ALA A 381 -17.32 -8.03 -10.55
C ALA A 381 -15.88 -7.84 -11.02
N ARG A 382 -15.15 -6.89 -10.40
CA ARG A 382 -13.73 -6.65 -10.71
C ARG A 382 -12.87 -7.88 -10.43
N LEU A 383 -13.05 -8.53 -9.28
CA LEU A 383 -12.28 -9.74 -8.92
C LEU A 383 -12.59 -10.90 -9.87
N THR A 384 -13.84 -11.05 -10.31
CA THR A 384 -14.22 -12.02 -11.35
C THR A 384 -13.44 -11.77 -12.65
N THR A 385 -13.41 -10.51 -13.14
CA THR A 385 -12.64 -10.17 -14.34
C THR A 385 -11.15 -10.45 -14.17
N VAL A 386 -10.56 -10.09 -13.02
CA VAL A 386 -9.14 -10.34 -12.74
C VAL A 386 -8.84 -11.83 -12.69
N ALA A 387 -9.65 -12.63 -11.97
CA ALA A 387 -9.46 -14.07 -11.86
C ALA A 387 -9.59 -14.77 -13.22
N GLN A 388 -10.59 -14.41 -14.03
CA GLN A 388 -10.77 -14.96 -15.38
C GLN A 388 -9.56 -14.65 -16.27
N ARG A 389 -9.12 -13.38 -16.31
CA ARG A 389 -7.94 -12.97 -17.07
C ARG A 389 -6.70 -13.73 -16.61
N ASN A 390 -6.43 -13.77 -15.31
CA ASN A 390 -5.21 -14.39 -14.79
C ASN A 390 -5.19 -15.91 -15.00
N ARG A 391 -6.34 -16.59 -14.90
CA ARG A 391 -6.46 -18.01 -15.29
C ARG A 391 -6.18 -18.22 -16.76
N GLN A 392 -6.68 -17.33 -17.62
CA GLN A 392 -6.41 -17.39 -19.05
C GLN A 392 -4.91 -17.24 -19.32
N ILE A 393 -4.27 -16.24 -18.71
CA ILE A 393 -2.82 -16.04 -18.79
C ILE A 393 -2.06 -17.29 -18.34
N ALA A 394 -2.43 -17.88 -17.20
CA ALA A 394 -1.78 -19.08 -16.70
C ALA A 394 -1.92 -20.28 -17.65
N ARG A 395 -3.10 -20.47 -18.25
CA ARG A 395 -3.35 -21.56 -19.22
C ARG A 395 -2.59 -21.34 -20.53
N GLU A 396 -2.66 -20.15 -21.10
CA GLU A 396 -2.11 -19.86 -22.43
C GLU A 396 -0.59 -19.70 -22.42
N SER A 397 -0.01 -19.22 -21.31
CA SER A 397 1.44 -19.01 -21.22
C SER A 397 2.24 -20.31 -21.15
N GLY A 398 1.63 -21.41 -20.69
CA GLY A 398 2.30 -22.69 -20.46
C GLY A 398 3.39 -22.64 -19.38
N LEU A 399 3.44 -21.57 -18.58
CA LEU A 399 4.42 -21.39 -17.51
C LEU A 399 4.08 -22.26 -16.30
N PRO A 400 5.08 -22.68 -15.51
CA PRO A 400 4.84 -23.25 -14.19
C PRO A 400 3.98 -22.31 -13.34
N LEU A 401 2.90 -22.85 -12.78
CA LEU A 401 1.99 -22.11 -11.88
C LEU A 401 2.06 -22.72 -10.48
N PHE A 402 2.26 -21.86 -9.51
CA PHE A 402 2.27 -22.20 -8.09
C PHE A 402 1.14 -21.49 -7.36
N VAL A 403 0.61 -22.13 -6.31
CA VAL A 403 -0.42 -21.57 -5.43
C VAL A 403 -0.03 -21.70 -3.97
N THR A 404 -0.29 -20.67 -3.15
CA THR A 404 0.13 -20.71 -1.74
C THR A 404 -0.83 -21.40 -0.79
N THR A 405 -2.13 -21.42 -1.11
CA THR A 405 -3.16 -22.11 -0.31
C THR A 405 -3.78 -23.25 -1.12
N PRO A 406 -4.10 -24.40 -0.50
CA PRO A 406 -4.59 -25.57 -1.23
C PRO A 406 -5.92 -25.36 -1.97
N ASP A 407 -6.80 -24.49 -1.47
CA ASP A 407 -8.12 -24.22 -2.07
C ASP A 407 -8.03 -23.68 -3.50
N LEU A 408 -6.93 -23.01 -3.82
CA LEU A 408 -6.71 -22.47 -5.17
C LEU A 408 -6.54 -23.59 -6.20
N LEU A 409 -6.27 -24.83 -5.79
CA LEU A 409 -6.27 -26.00 -6.68
C LEU A 409 -7.67 -26.35 -7.20
N ASP A 410 -8.74 -25.89 -6.56
CA ASP A 410 -10.09 -26.02 -7.15
C ASP A 410 -10.27 -25.12 -8.38
N ASP A 411 -9.53 -24.01 -8.42
CA ASP A 411 -9.59 -23.01 -9.46
C ASP A 411 -8.55 -23.26 -10.58
N VAL A 412 -7.39 -23.80 -10.22
CA VAL A 412 -6.27 -24.14 -11.09
C VAL A 412 -5.68 -25.52 -10.74
N PRO A 413 -6.39 -26.63 -11.04
CA PRO A 413 -6.03 -27.98 -10.57
C PRO A 413 -4.71 -28.54 -11.13
N TRP A 414 -4.13 -27.90 -12.15
CA TRP A 414 -2.82 -28.26 -12.70
C TRP A 414 -1.66 -27.50 -12.05
N ALA A 415 -1.93 -26.57 -11.13
CA ALA A 415 -0.90 -25.84 -10.41
C ALA A 415 -0.20 -26.72 -9.36
N THR A 416 1.02 -26.35 -8.99
CA THR A 416 1.75 -26.97 -7.88
C THR A 416 1.48 -26.19 -6.59
N TRP A 417 1.11 -26.87 -5.53
CA TRP A 417 1.00 -26.22 -4.22
C TRP A 417 2.40 -25.92 -3.65
N ALA A 418 2.65 -24.64 -3.40
CA ALA A 418 3.85 -24.12 -2.77
C ALA A 418 3.43 -23.51 -1.42
N PRO A 419 3.48 -24.27 -0.31
CA PRO A 419 2.85 -23.88 0.95
C PRO A 419 3.24 -22.48 1.44
N LEU A 420 2.34 -21.84 2.17
CA LEU A 420 2.66 -20.64 2.94
C LEU A 420 3.87 -20.88 3.83
N VAL A 421 4.74 -19.88 3.95
CA VAL A 421 5.95 -19.93 4.78
C VAL A 421 5.79 -18.98 5.97
N VAL A 422 6.12 -19.47 7.17
CA VAL A 422 6.12 -18.70 8.42
C VAL A 422 7.41 -18.92 9.20
N ASP A 423 7.84 -17.89 9.93
CA ASP A 423 8.97 -17.95 10.87
C ASP A 423 8.57 -18.73 12.13
N VAL A 424 8.70 -20.06 12.07
CA VAL A 424 8.24 -20.96 13.14
C VAL A 424 8.93 -20.64 14.47
N ASP A 425 10.23 -20.35 14.44
CA ASP A 425 11.02 -20.09 15.65
C ASP A 425 10.72 -18.70 16.20
N GLY A 426 10.49 -17.70 15.35
CA GLY A 426 9.95 -16.42 15.78
C GLY A 426 8.59 -16.58 16.46
N TRP A 427 7.69 -17.38 15.91
CA TRP A 427 6.36 -17.54 16.50
C TRP A 427 6.31 -18.48 17.71
N ALA A 428 7.38 -19.19 18.04
CA ALA A 428 7.41 -20.11 19.17
C ALA A 428 7.01 -19.42 20.50
N CYS A 429 6.12 -20.07 21.25
CA CYS A 429 5.61 -19.59 22.52
C CYS A 429 5.23 -20.76 23.42
N ASP A 430 5.89 -20.87 24.59
CA ASP A 430 5.68 -21.98 25.52
C ASP A 430 4.50 -21.76 26.48
N ARG A 431 3.71 -20.70 26.25
CA ARG A 431 2.58 -20.39 27.13
C ARG A 431 1.47 -21.41 26.91
N PRO A 432 1.06 -22.15 27.96
CA PRO A 432 -0.03 -23.11 27.84
C PRO A 432 -1.35 -22.40 27.52
N VAL A 433 -2.24 -23.12 26.85
CA VAL A 433 -3.58 -22.63 26.50
C VAL A 433 -4.65 -23.35 27.31
N MET A 434 -5.80 -22.70 27.45
CA MET A 434 -7.00 -23.26 28.08
C MET A 434 -6.91 -23.51 29.60
N GLU A 435 -5.86 -23.01 30.28
CA GLU A 435 -5.74 -23.05 31.75
C GLU A 435 -6.59 -21.99 32.47
N ARG A 436 -6.87 -20.86 31.79
CA ARG A 436 -7.66 -19.76 32.37
C ARG A 436 -9.11 -20.16 32.53
N SER A 437 -9.76 -19.78 33.63
CA SER A 437 -11.21 -19.98 33.80
C SER A 437 -12.02 -19.41 32.64
N ARG A 438 -11.61 -18.26 32.10
CA ARG A 438 -12.11 -17.66 30.86
C ARG A 438 -10.98 -17.64 29.82
N PRO A 439 -11.03 -18.47 28.76
CA PRO A 439 -10.00 -18.44 27.73
C PRO A 439 -10.03 -17.11 26.97
N VAL A 440 -8.86 -16.63 26.60
CA VAL A 440 -8.70 -15.44 25.74
C VAL A 440 -8.90 -15.86 24.29
N VAL A 441 -9.92 -15.30 23.65
CA VAL A 441 -10.26 -15.55 22.24
C VAL A 441 -9.88 -14.33 21.42
N LEU A 442 -8.97 -14.49 20.47
CA LEU A 442 -8.46 -13.42 19.61
C LEU A 442 -9.00 -13.54 18.20
N HIS A 443 -9.54 -12.45 17.66
CA HIS A 443 -9.84 -12.28 16.23
C HIS A 443 -9.10 -11.05 15.70
N ALA A 444 -8.30 -11.21 14.64
CA ALA A 444 -7.48 -10.12 14.09
C ALA A 444 -7.63 -9.99 12.56
N PRO A 445 -8.73 -9.40 12.05
CA PRO A 445 -8.97 -9.32 10.61
C PRO A 445 -8.18 -8.16 9.97
N SER A 446 -7.46 -8.47 8.88
CA SER A 446 -6.90 -7.43 8.00
C SER A 446 -7.98 -6.74 7.17
N THR A 447 -8.99 -7.51 6.76
CA THR A 447 -10.17 -7.05 6.02
C THR A 447 -11.36 -7.88 6.47
N ARG A 448 -12.35 -7.25 7.11
CA ARG A 448 -13.49 -7.92 7.74
C ARG A 448 -14.23 -8.91 6.85
N TRP A 449 -14.61 -8.50 5.64
CA TRP A 449 -15.39 -9.36 4.72
C TRP A 449 -14.63 -10.61 4.29
N THR A 450 -13.29 -10.55 4.19
CA THR A 450 -12.49 -11.74 3.82
C THR A 450 -12.35 -12.74 4.97
N LYS A 451 -12.63 -12.31 6.20
CA LYS A 451 -12.49 -13.11 7.42
C LYS A 451 -13.84 -13.54 8.00
N GLY A 452 -14.94 -13.00 7.50
CA GLY A 452 -16.28 -13.25 8.04
C GLY A 452 -16.50 -12.57 9.39
N THR A 453 -15.74 -11.50 9.69
CA THR A 453 -15.75 -10.86 11.00
C THR A 453 -17.15 -10.47 11.44
N ASP A 454 -17.91 -9.81 10.56
CA ASP A 454 -19.24 -9.32 10.92
C ASP A 454 -20.26 -10.45 11.13
N ARG A 455 -19.99 -11.67 10.64
CA ARG A 455 -20.82 -12.86 10.88
C ARG A 455 -20.60 -13.50 12.25
N ILE A 456 -19.40 -13.37 12.81
CA ILE A 456 -19.00 -14.02 14.09
C ILE A 456 -18.94 -13.05 15.26
N LEU A 457 -18.83 -11.74 14.99
CA LEU A 457 -18.61 -10.72 16.00
C LEU A 457 -19.73 -10.67 17.06
N PRO A 458 -21.04 -10.72 16.70
CA PRO A 458 -22.11 -10.69 17.70
C PRO A 458 -22.02 -11.88 18.67
N ASP A 459 -21.76 -13.08 18.15
CA ASP A 459 -21.68 -14.31 18.94
C ASP A 459 -20.48 -14.31 19.90
N LEU A 460 -19.32 -13.86 19.40
CA LEU A 460 -18.12 -13.71 20.24
C LEU A 460 -18.31 -12.65 21.32
N GLN A 461 -19.01 -11.55 21.01
CA GLN A 461 -19.34 -10.52 21.98
C GLN A 461 -20.34 -11.04 23.03
N GLU A 462 -21.36 -11.80 22.63
CA GLU A 462 -22.31 -12.40 23.55
C GLU A 462 -21.62 -13.34 24.55
N LEU A 463 -20.74 -14.23 24.06
CA LEU A 463 -19.95 -15.11 24.92
C LEU A 463 -19.03 -14.34 25.86
N HIS A 464 -18.50 -13.19 25.42
CA HIS A 464 -17.70 -12.31 26.26
C HIS A 464 -18.53 -11.67 27.39
N ASP A 465 -19.69 -11.13 27.05
CA ASP A 465 -20.59 -10.43 27.98
C ASP A 465 -21.18 -11.40 29.03
N ARG A 466 -21.46 -12.64 28.61
CA ARG A 466 -21.82 -13.77 29.50
C ARG A 466 -20.67 -14.26 30.38
N LYS A 467 -19.46 -13.70 30.22
CA LYS A 467 -18.23 -14.09 30.90
C LYS A 467 -17.80 -15.53 30.64
N VAL A 468 -18.16 -16.09 29.48
CA VAL A 468 -17.70 -17.40 29.03
C VAL A 468 -16.26 -17.31 28.50
N ILE A 469 -15.95 -16.24 27.76
CA ILE A 469 -14.62 -15.97 27.18
C ILE A 469 -14.14 -14.53 27.45
N ASP A 470 -12.85 -14.29 27.26
CA ASP A 470 -12.27 -12.95 27.14
C ASP A 470 -11.98 -12.65 25.66
N PHE A 471 -12.93 -12.04 24.96
CA PHE A 471 -12.82 -11.76 23.54
C PHE A 471 -11.99 -10.50 23.26
N ARG A 472 -11.11 -10.57 22.26
CA ARG A 472 -10.29 -9.46 21.77
C ARG A 472 -10.39 -9.35 20.25
N LEU A 473 -10.95 -8.25 19.78
CA LEU A 473 -10.92 -7.86 18.37
C LEU A 473 -9.73 -6.92 18.13
N VAL A 474 -8.88 -7.24 17.15
CA VAL A 474 -7.69 -6.45 16.81
C VAL A 474 -7.73 -6.02 15.35
N GLU A 475 -7.72 -4.71 15.09
CA GLU A 475 -7.79 -4.15 13.74
C GLU A 475 -6.77 -3.03 13.55
N GLY A 476 -6.20 -2.94 12.34
CA GLY A 476 -5.30 -1.85 11.96
C GLY A 476 -3.95 -1.81 12.69
N MET A 477 -3.62 -2.85 13.47
CA MET A 477 -2.43 -2.90 14.31
C MET A 477 -1.15 -3.25 13.51
N PRO A 478 0.03 -2.74 13.93
CA PRO A 478 1.33 -3.24 13.47
C PRO A 478 1.51 -4.75 13.75
N HIS A 479 2.27 -5.45 12.90
CA HIS A 479 2.39 -6.92 12.96
C HIS A 479 3.15 -7.41 14.21
N ASP A 480 4.15 -6.65 14.66
CA ASP A 480 4.91 -6.92 15.89
C ASP A 480 4.05 -6.75 17.16
N GLU A 481 3.18 -5.75 17.20
CA GLU A 481 2.19 -5.60 18.26
C GLU A 481 1.16 -6.73 18.23
N MET A 482 0.69 -7.12 17.04
CA MET A 482 -0.25 -8.24 16.86
C MET A 482 0.34 -9.56 17.39
N ARG A 483 1.62 -9.83 17.11
CA ARG A 483 2.33 -11.02 17.59
C ARG A 483 2.30 -11.16 19.11
N ARG A 484 2.45 -10.05 19.84
CA ARG A 484 2.33 -10.07 21.31
C ARG A 484 0.93 -10.49 21.75
N LEU A 485 -0.12 -10.02 21.08
CA LEU A 485 -1.50 -10.39 21.42
C LEU A 485 -1.81 -11.85 21.12
N VAL A 486 -1.23 -12.42 20.06
CA VAL A 486 -1.32 -13.86 19.76
C VAL A 486 -0.68 -14.68 20.88
N PHE A 487 0.49 -14.29 21.38
CA PHE A 487 1.14 -14.98 22.50
C PHE A 487 0.30 -14.99 23.78
N GLU A 488 -0.52 -13.96 23.97
CA GLU A 488 -1.44 -13.85 25.10
C GLU A 488 -2.76 -14.63 24.93
N ALA A 489 -3.10 -15.02 23.70
CA ALA A 489 -4.35 -15.73 23.39
C ALA A 489 -4.30 -17.21 23.80
N ASP A 490 -5.48 -17.80 24.03
CA ASP A 490 -5.68 -19.24 24.14
C ASP A 490 -6.20 -19.81 22.81
N VAL A 491 -7.17 -19.10 22.22
CA VAL A 491 -7.84 -19.46 20.98
C VAL A 491 -7.75 -18.31 19.99
N VAL A 492 -7.43 -18.62 18.74
CA VAL A 492 -7.45 -17.68 17.61
C VAL A 492 -8.58 -18.07 16.67
N THR A 493 -9.52 -17.16 16.43
CA THR A 493 -10.59 -17.35 15.44
C THR A 493 -10.15 -16.74 14.11
N GLU A 494 -10.04 -17.55 13.07
CA GLU A 494 -9.50 -17.18 11.77
C GLU A 494 -10.48 -17.54 10.65
N GLN A 495 -10.62 -16.66 9.66
CA GLN A 495 -11.21 -16.92 8.33
C GLN A 495 -12.42 -17.89 8.24
N PHE A 496 -13.63 -17.38 8.51
CA PHE A 496 -14.87 -18.19 8.51
C PHE A 496 -15.57 -18.31 7.14
N VAL A 497 -14.94 -17.84 6.07
CA VAL A 497 -15.65 -17.57 4.80
C VAL A 497 -14.93 -17.98 3.51
N MET A 498 -13.71 -18.52 3.61
CA MET A 498 -12.91 -18.92 2.44
C MET A 498 -12.71 -20.44 2.33
N GLY A 499 -13.03 -21.21 3.36
CA GLY A 499 -12.90 -22.67 3.33
C GLY A 499 -11.45 -23.18 3.33
N THR A 500 -10.49 -22.36 3.76
CA THR A 500 -9.05 -22.65 3.79
C THR A 500 -8.41 -21.89 4.95
N TYR A 501 -7.14 -22.19 5.27
CA TYR A 501 -6.36 -21.47 6.29
C TYR A 501 -5.33 -20.54 5.65
N GLY A 502 -5.15 -19.37 6.25
CA GLY A 502 -4.18 -18.36 5.78
C GLY A 502 -2.90 -18.30 6.62
N THR A 503 -2.02 -17.34 6.30
CA THR A 503 -0.77 -17.11 7.03
C THR A 503 -1.01 -16.93 8.52
N PHE A 504 -2.05 -16.19 8.90
CA PHE A 504 -2.34 -15.92 10.31
C PHE A 504 -2.71 -17.18 11.11
N ALA A 505 -3.41 -18.15 10.50
CA ALA A 505 -3.64 -19.45 11.13
C ALA A 505 -2.33 -20.23 11.32
N CYS A 506 -1.43 -20.21 10.32
CA CYS A 506 -0.10 -20.80 10.46
C CYS A 506 0.74 -20.14 11.56
N GLU A 507 0.71 -18.81 11.68
CA GLU A 507 1.38 -18.04 12.75
C GLU A 507 0.82 -18.40 14.14
N ALA A 508 -0.51 -18.50 14.27
CA ALA A 508 -1.16 -18.89 15.52
C ALA A 508 -0.84 -20.34 15.91
N MET A 509 -0.86 -21.27 14.95
CA MET A 509 -0.45 -22.66 15.20
C MET A 509 1.03 -22.76 15.57
N ALA A 510 1.92 -21.98 14.94
CA ALA A 510 3.34 -21.92 15.30
C ALA A 510 3.55 -21.46 16.74
N ALA A 511 2.70 -20.54 17.22
CA ALA A 511 2.66 -20.05 18.59
C ALA A 511 1.95 -20.99 19.59
N GLY A 512 1.59 -22.20 19.18
CA GLY A 512 0.93 -23.19 20.02
C GLY A 512 -0.48 -22.78 20.44
N LYS A 513 -1.16 -21.95 19.62
CA LYS A 513 -2.53 -21.49 19.91
C LYS A 513 -3.54 -22.37 19.23
N LEU A 514 -4.68 -22.61 19.89
CA LEU A 514 -5.77 -23.33 19.26
C LEU A 514 -6.38 -22.45 18.18
N VAL A 515 -6.50 -22.95 16.95
CA VAL A 515 -7.13 -22.20 15.85
C VAL A 515 -8.52 -22.75 15.57
N VAL A 516 -9.48 -21.85 15.45
CA VAL A 516 -10.86 -22.15 15.04
C VAL A 516 -11.14 -21.41 13.73
N SER A 517 -11.46 -22.15 12.67
CA SER A 517 -11.66 -21.58 11.32
C SER A 517 -12.62 -22.43 10.50
N TYR A 518 -13.19 -21.86 9.44
CA TYR A 518 -13.92 -22.65 8.45
C TYR A 518 -12.95 -23.30 7.46
N LEU A 519 -12.92 -24.62 7.42
CA LEU A 519 -12.18 -25.42 6.45
C LEU A 519 -13.14 -26.26 5.61
N SER A 520 -12.99 -26.18 4.29
CA SER A 520 -13.72 -27.04 3.36
C SER A 520 -13.04 -28.40 3.27
N GLU A 521 -13.81 -29.46 3.07
CA GLU A 521 -13.24 -30.81 2.93
C GLU A 521 -12.37 -30.95 1.67
N SER A 522 -12.68 -30.21 0.60
CA SER A 522 -11.89 -30.23 -0.64
C SER A 522 -10.42 -29.84 -0.40
N VAL A 523 -10.15 -28.94 0.55
CA VAL A 523 -8.78 -28.54 0.92
C VAL A 523 -7.98 -29.73 1.43
N HIS A 524 -8.59 -30.58 2.27
CA HIS A 524 -7.91 -31.77 2.81
C HIS A 524 -7.67 -32.81 1.70
N GLU A 525 -8.66 -33.04 0.84
CA GLU A 525 -8.60 -34.04 -0.24
C GLU A 525 -7.54 -33.69 -1.30
N ARG A 526 -7.36 -32.41 -1.62
CA ARG A 526 -6.43 -31.95 -2.68
C ARG A 526 -4.97 -32.17 -2.35
N VAL A 527 -4.59 -32.09 -1.08
CA VAL A 527 -3.19 -32.13 -0.63
C VAL A 527 -2.91 -33.21 0.42
N ASP A 528 -3.89 -34.06 0.72
CA ASP A 528 -3.85 -35.12 1.74
C ASP A 528 -3.25 -34.63 3.06
N LEU A 529 -3.76 -33.49 3.54
CA LEU A 529 -3.21 -32.80 4.69
C LEU A 529 -4.33 -32.24 5.56
N ARG A 530 -4.35 -32.61 6.85
CA ARG A 530 -5.29 -32.09 7.85
C ARG A 530 -4.57 -31.27 8.91
N PRO A 531 -4.75 -29.93 8.94
CA PRO A 531 -4.16 -29.11 9.99
C PRO A 531 -4.89 -29.32 11.33
N PRO A 532 -4.23 -29.14 12.48
CA PRO A 532 -4.83 -29.20 13.82
C PRO A 532 -5.69 -27.95 14.10
N ILE A 533 -6.65 -27.70 13.23
CA ILE A 533 -7.60 -26.58 13.27
C ILE A 533 -8.98 -27.15 13.58
N VAL A 534 -9.66 -26.53 14.55
CA VAL A 534 -11.04 -26.88 14.87
C VAL A 534 -11.95 -26.24 13.84
N ASN A 535 -12.60 -27.07 13.02
CA ASN A 535 -13.47 -26.59 11.96
C ASN A 535 -14.78 -26.02 12.53
N ALA A 536 -15.13 -24.78 12.17
CA ALA A 536 -16.40 -24.15 12.53
C ALA A 536 -16.87 -23.18 11.44
N THR A 537 -18.18 -23.06 11.27
CA THR A 537 -18.82 -22.00 10.48
C THR A 537 -19.26 -20.87 11.41
N ALA A 538 -19.73 -19.75 10.86
CA ALA A 538 -20.32 -18.71 11.68
C ALA A 538 -21.49 -19.23 12.53
N THR A 539 -22.31 -20.13 11.98
CA THR A 539 -23.50 -20.68 12.65
C THR A 539 -23.17 -21.74 13.72
N THR A 540 -22.01 -22.38 13.66
CA THR A 540 -21.60 -23.40 14.65
C THR A 540 -20.60 -22.88 15.68
N LEU A 541 -20.10 -21.65 15.52
CA LEU A 541 -19.02 -21.09 16.32
C LEU A 541 -19.29 -21.13 17.83
N VAL A 542 -20.49 -20.70 18.27
CA VAL A 542 -20.86 -20.67 19.69
C VAL A 542 -20.75 -22.07 20.30
N LYS A 543 -21.39 -23.06 19.68
CA LYS A 543 -21.37 -24.45 20.13
C LYS A 543 -19.95 -25.00 20.15
N THR A 544 -19.16 -24.69 19.13
CA THR A 544 -17.75 -25.11 19.05
C THR A 544 -16.95 -24.55 20.23
N ILE A 545 -17.07 -23.25 20.54
CA ILE A 545 -16.36 -22.63 21.67
C ILE A 545 -16.81 -23.25 23.01
N GLU A 546 -18.11 -23.47 23.19
CA GLU A 546 -18.64 -24.10 24.41
C GLU A 546 -18.10 -25.53 24.56
N SER A 547 -18.09 -26.35 23.50
CA SER A 547 -17.46 -27.68 23.52
C SER A 547 -15.97 -27.66 23.85
N LEU A 548 -15.22 -26.68 23.35
CA LEU A 548 -13.79 -26.53 23.67
C LEU A 548 -13.54 -26.17 25.14
N ILE A 549 -14.49 -25.46 25.76
CA ILE A 549 -14.43 -25.09 27.19
C ILE A 549 -14.84 -26.27 28.09
N GLU A 550 -15.75 -27.12 27.62
CA GLU A 550 -16.14 -28.36 28.31
C GLU A 550 -15.00 -29.39 28.30
N ASP A 551 -14.30 -29.55 27.16
CA ASP A 551 -13.15 -30.44 27.00
C ASP A 551 -11.85 -29.68 26.74
N ARG A 552 -11.38 -28.99 27.78
CA ARG A 552 -10.13 -28.20 27.76
C ARG A 552 -8.89 -29.06 27.50
N ALA A 553 -8.91 -30.32 27.93
CA ALA A 553 -7.78 -31.22 27.75
C ALA A 553 -7.58 -31.56 26.27
N THR A 554 -8.66 -31.87 25.55
CA THR A 554 -8.60 -32.07 24.09
C THR A 554 -8.23 -30.78 23.37
N ALA A 555 -8.80 -29.63 23.77
CA ALA A 555 -8.46 -28.34 23.19
C ALA A 555 -6.96 -28.00 23.33
N ALA A 556 -6.39 -28.20 24.51
CA ALA A 556 -4.96 -27.98 24.76
C ALA A 556 -4.07 -28.95 23.98
N ARG A 557 -4.47 -30.23 23.86
CA ARG A 557 -3.74 -31.23 23.07
C ARG A 557 -3.70 -30.85 21.59
N LEU A 558 -4.84 -30.45 21.01
CA LEU A 558 -4.90 -30.00 19.62
C LEU A 558 -4.01 -28.77 19.37
N ALA A 559 -4.03 -27.80 20.28
CA ALA A 559 -3.15 -26.63 20.18
C ALA A 559 -1.66 -27.00 20.20
N ALA A 560 -1.27 -28.00 21.01
CA ALA A 560 0.11 -28.49 21.09
C ALA A 560 0.59 -29.23 19.82
N GLU A 561 -0.32 -29.72 18.98
CA GLU A 561 0.01 -30.32 17.68
C GLU A 561 0.39 -29.25 16.63
N GLY A 562 -0.08 -28.01 16.81
CA GLY A 562 0.13 -26.87 15.89
C GLY A 562 1.59 -26.59 15.52
N PRO A 563 2.51 -26.40 16.49
CA PRO A 563 3.91 -26.10 16.19
C PRO A 563 4.62 -27.20 15.40
N GLY A 564 4.27 -28.47 15.65
CA GLY A 564 4.79 -29.62 14.90
C GLY A 564 4.33 -29.60 13.46
N PHE A 565 3.02 -29.41 13.25
CA PHE A 565 2.42 -29.30 11.92
C PHE A 565 3.05 -28.15 11.10
N VAL A 566 3.14 -26.95 11.67
CA VAL A 566 3.70 -25.81 10.96
C VAL A 566 5.18 -26.03 10.62
N ARG A 567 5.97 -26.62 11.54
CA ARG A 567 7.36 -26.95 11.27
C ARG A 567 7.54 -27.96 10.16
N GLU A 568 6.61 -28.89 9.99
CA GLU A 568 6.68 -29.89 8.92
C GLU A 568 6.25 -29.33 7.55
N HIS A 569 5.23 -28.47 7.53
CA HIS A 569 4.56 -28.09 6.28
C HIS A 569 4.81 -26.65 5.83
N HIS A 570 5.18 -25.76 6.75
CA HIS A 570 5.15 -24.31 6.57
C HIS A 570 6.44 -23.59 7.02
N ASP A 571 7.52 -24.32 7.32
CA ASP A 571 8.83 -23.72 7.63
C ASP A 571 9.64 -23.31 6.39
N GLY A 572 9.09 -23.55 5.20
CA GLY A 572 9.68 -23.19 3.93
C GLY A 572 10.38 -24.33 3.19
N ARG A 573 10.71 -25.45 3.84
CA ARG A 573 11.38 -26.58 3.15
C ARG A 573 10.54 -27.17 2.04
N ARG A 574 9.25 -27.41 2.29
CA ARG A 574 8.31 -27.89 1.26
C ARG A 574 8.14 -26.90 0.12
N THR A 575 8.10 -25.61 0.44
CA THR A 575 7.97 -24.53 -0.54
C THR A 575 9.21 -24.43 -1.42
N ALA A 576 10.42 -24.51 -0.85
CA ALA A 576 11.66 -24.56 -1.62
C ALA A 576 11.69 -25.79 -2.55
N ALA A 577 11.32 -26.97 -2.05
CA ALA A 577 11.24 -28.19 -2.85
C ALA A 577 10.22 -28.09 -3.99
N ALA A 578 9.10 -27.37 -3.81
CA ALA A 578 8.13 -27.14 -4.88
C ALA A 578 8.75 -26.35 -6.06
N PHE A 579 9.66 -25.41 -5.78
CA PHE A 579 10.36 -24.63 -6.81
C PHE A 579 11.57 -25.35 -7.42
N ASP A 580 12.03 -26.47 -6.88
CA ASP A 580 13.27 -27.14 -7.33
C ASP A 580 13.29 -27.44 -8.84
N ALA A 581 12.18 -27.96 -9.38
CA ALA A 581 12.11 -28.30 -10.79
C ALA A 581 12.20 -27.06 -11.70
N PHE A 582 11.69 -25.92 -11.24
CA PHE A 582 11.76 -24.65 -11.95
C PHE A 582 13.15 -24.01 -11.90
N LEU A 583 13.87 -24.22 -10.79
CA LEU A 583 15.19 -23.61 -10.54
C LEU A 583 16.37 -24.41 -11.14
N ARG A 584 16.14 -25.64 -11.61
CA ARG A 584 17.09 -26.41 -12.44
C ARG A 584 17.06 -25.87 -13.88
#